data_AF-A0A2N2HHX8-F1
#
_entry.id   AF-A0A2N2HHX8-F1
#
_cell.length_a   1.000
_cell.length_b   1.000
_cell.length_c   1.000
_cell.angle_alpha   90.00
_cell.angle_beta   90.00
_cell.angle_gamma   90.00
#
_symmetry.space_group_name_H-M   'P 1'
#
loop_
_entity.id
_entity.type
_entity.pdbx_description
1 polymer ?
#
loop_
_entity_poly.entity_id
_entity_poly.type
_entity_poly.pdbx_seq_one_letter_code
_entity_poly.pdbx_strand_id
1 'polypeptide(L)'
;LRGDLAQLAAPGQGGGETAELRRRAWVERAEVRLLTPGSDAGLRVSLHPLWAPDVALDEPTRRLCRVAMAEALLGGVRVPDAWGDLAREYLAQVLDTPSGAASLAGLIAQVRQPTELRVEPFVRSRTRRDALAELLRTLLEGEQGHLYTQGRRLSVSDLVEPTPSGKVPVNVLWMPGLGDARTQHRFVATVLSDVCAWMSRQGSSAPKLLVYLDEIGPFLPPMGESSAKQLVLRILREGGLHGVCGVFCTRNFTEVDYKVLAQAGTLVLGRLGSTLDKARVRKMLPSGGGFDAAGAAEMLTTTGVGRFLVSNVDRFGAPRVLQARMPLTQHGRPWGEDEVRKHTTEELRRNWS
;
A
#
# COMPACT_ATOMS: atom_id res chain seq x y z
N LEU A 1 13.45 16.09 -11.25
CA LEU A 1 13.59 14.62 -11.30
C LEU A 1 12.66 14.01 -10.26
N ARG A 2 11.76 13.11 -10.67
CA ARG A 2 10.92 12.34 -9.75
C ARG A 2 11.80 11.25 -9.16
N GLY A 3 11.96 11.22 -7.83
CA GLY A 3 12.70 10.15 -7.16
C GLY A 3 12.01 8.81 -7.34
N ASP A 4 12.80 7.74 -7.39
CA ASP A 4 12.32 6.37 -7.42
C ASP A 4 12.80 5.66 -6.15
N LEU A 5 11.86 5.06 -5.41
CA LEU A 5 12.17 4.33 -4.18
C LEU A 5 13.07 3.12 -4.44
N ALA A 6 13.07 2.55 -5.65
CA ALA A 6 13.96 1.43 -5.99
C ALA A 6 15.43 1.81 -5.81
N GLN A 7 15.77 3.10 -5.97
CA GLN A 7 17.12 3.61 -5.78
C GLN A 7 17.61 3.58 -4.33
N LEU A 8 16.76 3.24 -3.36
CA LEU A 8 17.20 2.94 -2.01
C LEU A 8 18.23 1.80 -1.98
N ALA A 9 18.21 0.92 -2.98
CA ALA A 9 19.18 -0.17 -3.16
C ALA A 9 20.54 0.29 -3.71
N ALA A 10 20.67 1.55 -4.17
CA ALA A 10 21.92 2.09 -4.69
C ALA A 10 22.50 3.17 -3.75
N PRO A 11 23.79 3.04 -3.35
CA PRO A 11 24.43 4.07 -2.53
C PRO A 11 24.52 5.40 -3.28
N GLY A 12 24.22 6.50 -2.58
CA GLY A 12 24.32 7.85 -3.13
C GLY A 12 25.77 8.29 -3.29
N GLN A 13 25.99 9.36 -4.06
CA GLN A 13 27.32 9.93 -4.31
C GLN A 13 27.44 11.34 -3.70
N GLY A 14 28.65 11.75 -3.32
CA GLY A 14 28.98 13.12 -2.86
C GLY A 14 28.66 13.43 -1.39
N GLY A 15 28.90 14.67 -0.95
CA GLY A 15 28.73 15.10 0.43
C GLY A 15 29.97 14.94 1.32
N GLY A 16 30.00 15.64 2.46
CA GLY A 16 31.12 15.61 3.41
C GLY A 16 31.13 14.34 4.29
N GLU A 17 32.11 14.26 5.20
CA GLU A 17 32.37 13.10 6.07
C GLU A 17 31.12 12.58 6.82
N THR A 18 30.29 13.49 7.35
CA THR A 18 29.05 13.11 8.04
C THR A 18 28.04 12.38 7.14
N ALA A 19 27.97 12.74 5.86
CA ALA A 19 27.07 12.08 4.91
C ALA A 19 27.58 10.67 4.59
N GLU A 20 28.89 10.50 4.49
CA GLU A 20 29.53 9.21 4.25
C GLU A 20 29.33 8.24 5.42
N LEU A 21 29.53 8.70 6.66
CA LEU A 21 29.26 7.90 7.86
C LEU A 21 27.80 7.42 7.92
N ARG A 22 26.84 8.28 7.56
CA ARG A 22 25.42 7.92 7.50
C ARG A 22 25.10 6.92 6.38
N ARG A 23 25.76 7.03 5.23
CA ARG A 23 25.62 6.05 4.13
C ARG A 23 26.12 4.67 4.54
N ARG A 24 27.28 4.58 5.19
CA ARG A 24 27.81 3.32 5.70
C ARG A 24 26.84 2.68 6.70
N ALA A 25 26.37 3.46 7.67
CA ALA A 25 25.37 2.99 8.63
C ALA A 25 24.06 2.51 7.97
N TRP A 26 23.62 3.16 6.88
CA TRP A 26 22.48 2.69 6.09
C TRP A 26 22.76 1.32 5.45
N VAL A 27 23.88 1.16 4.75
CA VAL A 27 24.23 -0.10 4.07
C VAL A 27 24.41 -1.27 5.05
N GLU A 28 24.97 -0.99 6.24
CA GLU A 28 25.17 -1.99 7.28
C GLU A 28 23.84 -2.45 7.91
N ARG A 29 22.88 -1.54 8.12
CA ARG A 29 21.64 -1.81 8.87
C ARG A 29 20.44 -2.12 8.00
N ALA A 30 20.39 -1.61 6.78
CA ALA A 30 19.25 -1.78 5.89
C ALA A 30 19.42 -3.01 5.00
N GLU A 31 18.35 -3.78 4.87
CA GLU A 31 18.22 -4.83 3.88
C GLU A 31 17.18 -4.40 2.84
N VAL A 32 17.63 -3.77 1.75
CA VAL A 32 16.73 -3.29 0.71
C VAL A 32 16.32 -4.43 -0.21
N ARG A 33 15.01 -4.69 -0.31
CA ARG A 33 14.40 -5.75 -1.09
C ARG A 33 13.53 -5.14 -2.18
N LEU A 34 13.85 -5.43 -3.44
CA LEU A 34 13.07 -4.96 -4.60
C LEU A 34 12.07 -6.06 -4.97
N LEU A 35 10.81 -5.92 -4.52
CA LEU A 35 9.73 -6.85 -4.79
C LEU A 35 9.09 -6.50 -6.13
N THR A 36 9.05 -7.45 -7.07
CA THR A 36 8.66 -7.20 -8.46
C THR A 36 7.44 -8.02 -8.86
N PRO A 37 6.21 -7.55 -8.58
CA PRO A 37 5.01 -8.16 -9.15
C PRO A 37 5.03 -8.10 -10.68
N GLY A 38 4.80 -9.23 -11.33
CA GLY A 38 4.79 -9.34 -12.79
C GLY A 38 6.14 -9.30 -13.50
N SER A 39 7.26 -9.33 -12.77
CA SER A 39 8.61 -9.38 -13.36
C SER A 39 9.54 -10.28 -12.55
N ASP A 40 10.56 -10.86 -13.19
CA ASP A 40 11.65 -11.61 -12.54
C ASP A 40 12.90 -10.75 -12.27
N ALA A 41 12.82 -9.45 -12.58
CA ALA A 41 13.91 -8.50 -12.40
C ALA A 41 14.36 -8.38 -10.95
N GLY A 42 13.48 -8.61 -9.97
CA GLY A 42 13.81 -8.60 -8.55
C GLY A 42 13.31 -9.84 -7.82
N LEU A 43 12.79 -9.64 -6.62
CA LEU A 43 12.13 -10.67 -5.82
C LEU A 43 10.69 -10.81 -6.28
N ARG A 44 10.43 -11.79 -7.14
CA ARG A 44 9.12 -11.97 -7.77
C ARG A 44 8.04 -12.23 -6.73
N VAL A 45 6.95 -11.47 -6.82
CA VAL A 45 5.76 -11.61 -6.00
C VAL A 45 4.52 -11.80 -6.86
N SER A 46 3.57 -12.58 -6.36
CA SER A 46 2.29 -12.84 -7.02
C SER A 46 1.24 -11.81 -6.59
N LEU A 47 0.28 -11.54 -7.48
CA LEU A 47 -0.94 -10.77 -7.25
C LEU A 47 -2.01 -11.57 -6.52
N HIS A 48 -1.80 -12.86 -6.32
CA HIS A 48 -2.74 -13.77 -5.67
C HIS A 48 -3.15 -13.23 -4.28
N PRO A 49 -4.37 -12.70 -4.12
CA PRO A 49 -4.76 -12.03 -2.90
C PRO A 49 -5.26 -13.01 -1.84
N LEU A 50 -5.34 -14.31 -2.13
CA LEU A 50 -5.90 -15.27 -1.18
C LEU A 50 -4.93 -15.60 -0.06
N TRP A 51 -5.48 -15.53 1.14
CA TRP A 51 -4.95 -16.04 2.39
C TRP A 51 -6.15 -16.30 3.30
N ALA A 52 -6.01 -17.22 4.24
CA ALA A 52 -7.07 -17.49 5.21
C ALA A 52 -7.07 -16.34 6.25
N PRO A 53 -8.15 -15.54 6.35
CA PRO A 53 -8.25 -14.57 7.42
C PRO A 53 -8.23 -15.28 8.77
N ASP A 54 -7.28 -14.89 9.63
CA ASP A 54 -7.12 -15.50 10.95
C ASP A 54 -8.44 -15.41 11.73
N VAL A 55 -8.86 -16.51 12.32
CA VAL A 55 -10.06 -16.59 13.16
C VAL A 55 -9.97 -15.67 14.38
N ALA A 56 -8.76 -15.27 14.77
CA ALA A 56 -8.53 -14.29 15.82
C ALA A 56 -8.86 -12.85 15.43
N LEU A 57 -9.06 -12.54 14.13
CA LEU A 57 -9.46 -11.21 13.69
C LEU A 57 -10.91 -10.90 14.11
N ASP A 58 -11.16 -9.65 14.53
CA ASP A 58 -12.52 -9.18 14.73
C ASP A 58 -13.34 -9.26 13.42
N GLU A 59 -14.66 -9.46 13.54
CA GLU A 59 -15.51 -9.64 12.36
C GLU A 59 -15.48 -8.44 11.39
N PRO A 60 -15.49 -7.17 11.84
CA PRO A 60 -15.33 -6.03 10.94
C PRO A 60 -14.04 -6.08 10.09
N THR A 61 -12.90 -6.42 10.68
CA THR A 61 -11.61 -6.57 9.98
C THR A 61 -11.68 -7.71 8.99
N ARG A 62 -12.18 -8.85 9.45
CA ARG A 62 -12.29 -10.06 8.66
C ARG A 62 -13.16 -9.82 7.42
N ARG A 63 -14.31 -9.17 7.60
CA ARG A 63 -15.21 -8.75 6.52
C ARG A 63 -14.52 -7.79 5.57
N LEU A 64 -13.84 -6.76 6.08
CA LEU A 64 -13.13 -5.78 5.24
C LEU A 64 -12.06 -6.47 4.37
N CYS A 65 -11.27 -7.37 4.95
CA CYS A 65 -10.25 -8.13 4.22
C CYS A 65 -10.89 -9.00 3.12
N ARG A 66 -11.97 -9.73 3.43
CA ARG A 66 -12.67 -10.56 2.42
C ARG A 66 -13.24 -9.74 1.27
N VAL A 67 -13.81 -8.57 1.57
CA VAL A 67 -14.32 -7.65 0.53
C VAL A 67 -13.17 -7.10 -0.33
N ALA A 68 -12.06 -6.70 0.29
CA ALA A 68 -10.88 -6.22 -0.44
C ALA A 68 -10.29 -7.32 -1.35
N MET A 69 -10.21 -8.55 -0.86
CA MET A 69 -9.78 -9.71 -1.65
C MET A 69 -10.73 -9.98 -2.83
N ALA A 70 -12.04 -9.92 -2.60
CA ALA A 70 -13.04 -10.05 -3.65
C ALA A 70 -12.90 -8.96 -4.72
N GLU A 71 -12.76 -7.69 -4.31
CA GLU A 71 -12.54 -6.56 -5.22
C GLU A 71 -11.24 -6.71 -6.03
N ALA A 72 -10.15 -7.18 -5.40
CA ALA A 72 -8.88 -7.42 -6.07
C ALA A 72 -8.97 -8.49 -7.17
N LEU A 73 -9.71 -9.58 -6.89
CA LEU A 73 -9.95 -10.66 -7.86
C LEU A 73 -10.87 -10.21 -8.99
N LEU A 74 -12.01 -9.61 -8.66
CA LEU A 74 -13.00 -9.19 -9.65
C LEU A 74 -12.48 -8.08 -10.55
N GLY A 75 -11.63 -7.19 -10.04
CA GLY A 75 -11.01 -6.16 -10.87
C GLY A 75 -9.96 -6.68 -11.85
N GLY A 76 -9.53 -7.95 -11.72
CA GLY A 76 -8.70 -8.65 -12.71
C GLY A 76 -9.49 -9.28 -13.85
N VAL A 77 -10.82 -9.29 -13.77
CA VAL A 77 -11.72 -9.88 -14.78
C VAL A 77 -12.77 -8.87 -15.24
N ARG A 78 -13.47 -9.16 -16.33
CA ARG A 78 -14.54 -8.29 -16.83
C ARG A 78 -15.91 -8.79 -16.35
N VAL A 79 -16.32 -8.37 -15.16
CA VAL A 79 -17.68 -8.63 -14.65
C VAL A 79 -18.65 -7.61 -15.25
N PRO A 80 -19.79 -8.02 -15.81
CA PRO A 80 -20.83 -7.10 -16.24
C PRO A 80 -21.40 -6.25 -15.07
N ASP A 81 -21.55 -4.95 -15.31
CA ASP A 81 -22.00 -3.98 -14.29
C ASP A 81 -23.33 -4.37 -13.63
N ALA A 82 -24.23 -5.01 -14.40
CA ALA A 82 -25.54 -5.47 -13.91
C ALA A 82 -25.48 -6.40 -12.70
N TRP A 83 -24.33 -7.06 -12.44
CA TRP A 83 -24.15 -7.94 -11.30
C TRP A 83 -22.80 -7.79 -10.59
N GLY A 84 -22.08 -6.68 -10.82
CA GLY A 84 -20.75 -6.43 -10.21
C GLY A 84 -20.79 -6.42 -8.68
N ASP A 85 -21.70 -5.66 -8.07
CA ASP A 85 -21.85 -5.61 -6.61
C ASP A 85 -22.27 -6.95 -6.02
N LEU A 86 -23.19 -7.65 -6.70
CA LEU A 86 -23.63 -8.98 -6.29
C LEU A 86 -22.50 -10.02 -6.38
N ALA A 87 -21.65 -9.95 -7.41
CA ALA A 87 -20.47 -10.79 -7.52
C ALA A 87 -19.50 -10.56 -6.36
N ARG A 88 -19.28 -9.29 -6.01
CA ARG A 88 -18.38 -8.87 -4.93
C ARG A 88 -18.87 -9.38 -3.59
N GLU A 89 -20.14 -9.20 -3.28
CA GLU A 89 -20.74 -9.71 -2.04
C GLU A 89 -20.70 -11.23 -1.96
N TYR A 90 -21.04 -11.90 -3.06
CA TYR A 90 -20.99 -13.36 -3.12
C TYR A 90 -19.56 -13.89 -2.95
N LEU A 91 -18.59 -13.32 -3.66
CA LEU A 91 -17.20 -13.78 -3.57
C LEU A 91 -16.63 -13.54 -2.16
N ALA A 92 -16.94 -12.39 -1.53
CA ALA A 92 -16.57 -12.13 -0.15
C ALA A 92 -17.19 -13.14 0.84
N GLN A 93 -18.41 -13.64 0.54
CA GLN A 93 -19.06 -14.68 1.33
C GLN A 93 -18.39 -16.05 1.13
N VAL A 94 -18.01 -16.41 -0.10
CA VAL A 94 -17.28 -17.66 -0.37
C VAL A 94 -15.93 -17.66 0.33
N LEU A 95 -15.23 -16.53 0.29
CA LEU A 95 -13.94 -16.31 0.99
C LEU A 95 -14.04 -16.37 2.52
N ASP A 96 -15.24 -16.38 3.09
CA ASP A 96 -15.44 -16.56 4.53
C ASP A 96 -15.30 -18.02 4.98
N THR A 97 -15.36 -18.96 4.03
CA THR A 97 -15.25 -20.37 4.34
C THR A 97 -13.79 -20.85 4.31
N PRO A 98 -13.34 -21.66 5.29
CA PRO A 98 -11.94 -22.08 5.42
C PRO A 98 -11.36 -22.79 4.18
N SER A 99 -12.20 -23.48 3.40
CA SER A 99 -11.78 -24.22 2.21
C SER A 99 -11.53 -23.36 0.96
N GLY A 100 -12.06 -22.13 0.90
CA GLY A 100 -12.01 -21.27 -0.29
C GLY A 100 -10.74 -20.45 -0.47
N ALA A 101 -9.92 -20.33 0.57
CA ALA A 101 -8.78 -19.42 0.60
C ALA A 101 -7.42 -20.09 0.34
N ALA A 102 -7.38 -21.42 0.16
CA ALA A 102 -6.12 -22.16 0.03
C ALA A 102 -5.49 -22.05 -1.38
N SER A 103 -6.30 -21.88 -2.43
CA SER A 103 -5.83 -21.63 -3.79
C SER A 103 -6.93 -21.02 -4.67
N LEU A 104 -6.54 -20.32 -5.74
CA LEU A 104 -7.50 -19.80 -6.73
C LEU A 104 -8.32 -20.92 -7.40
N ALA A 105 -7.70 -22.06 -7.68
CA ALA A 105 -8.41 -23.22 -8.25
C ALA A 105 -9.48 -23.75 -7.30
N GLY A 106 -9.16 -23.86 -6.00
CA GLY A 106 -10.12 -24.24 -4.97
C GLY A 106 -11.25 -23.23 -4.82
N LEU A 107 -10.94 -21.93 -4.86
CA LEU A 107 -11.93 -20.86 -4.85
C LEU A 107 -12.89 -20.96 -6.04
N ILE A 108 -12.37 -21.17 -7.25
CA ILE A 108 -13.18 -21.32 -8.47
C ILE A 108 -14.14 -22.51 -8.34
N ALA A 109 -13.67 -23.65 -7.82
CA ALA A 109 -14.52 -24.81 -7.57
C ALA A 109 -15.64 -24.49 -6.56
N GLN A 110 -15.31 -23.75 -5.50
CA GLN A 110 -16.28 -23.38 -4.49
C GLN A 110 -17.27 -22.30 -4.94
N VAL A 111 -16.87 -21.39 -5.82
CA VAL A 111 -17.79 -20.45 -6.49
C VAL A 111 -18.82 -21.22 -7.33
N ARG A 112 -18.43 -22.32 -7.98
CA ARG A 112 -19.40 -23.19 -8.69
C ARG A 112 -20.29 -23.94 -7.71
N GLN A 113 -19.72 -24.48 -6.64
CA GLN A 113 -20.41 -25.35 -5.69
C GLN A 113 -20.14 -24.88 -4.24
N PRO A 114 -20.82 -23.81 -3.79
CA PRO A 114 -20.60 -23.27 -2.46
C PRO A 114 -21.17 -24.23 -1.40
N THR A 115 -20.46 -24.36 -0.28
CA THR A 115 -20.87 -25.19 0.86
C THR A 115 -22.16 -24.66 1.50
N GLU A 116 -22.33 -23.34 1.55
CA GLU A 116 -23.52 -22.67 2.08
C GLU A 116 -23.98 -21.51 1.18
N LEU A 117 -25.29 -21.41 0.95
CA LEU A 117 -25.94 -20.33 0.20
C LEU A 117 -26.48 -19.30 1.21
N ARG A 118 -25.80 -18.16 1.43
CA ARG A 118 -26.23 -17.15 2.41
C ARG A 118 -26.65 -15.80 1.80
N VAL A 119 -26.42 -15.55 0.51
CA VAL A 119 -26.72 -14.28 -0.19
C VAL A 119 -27.64 -14.52 -1.38
N GLU A 120 -28.62 -13.67 -1.66
CA GLU A 120 -29.66 -13.96 -2.66
C GLU A 120 -30.16 -12.67 -3.34
N PRO A 121 -30.14 -12.57 -4.69
CA PRO A 121 -30.46 -13.64 -5.66
C PRO A 121 -29.29 -14.24 -6.48
N PHE A 122 -28.07 -13.72 -6.33
CA PHE A 122 -26.93 -14.13 -7.16
C PHE A 122 -26.54 -15.61 -6.98
N VAL A 123 -26.63 -16.10 -5.75
CA VAL A 123 -26.20 -17.44 -5.35
C VAL A 123 -27.19 -18.53 -5.75
N ARG A 124 -28.50 -18.22 -5.83
CA ARG A 124 -29.53 -19.13 -6.38
C ARG A 124 -29.30 -19.48 -7.85
N SER A 125 -28.73 -18.56 -8.63
CA SER A 125 -28.51 -18.79 -10.07
C SER A 125 -27.22 -19.58 -10.31
N ARG A 126 -27.37 -20.88 -10.55
CA ARG A 126 -26.24 -21.74 -10.98
C ARG A 126 -25.55 -21.18 -12.22
N THR A 127 -26.30 -20.69 -13.20
CA THR A 127 -25.76 -20.07 -14.41
C THR A 127 -24.85 -18.88 -14.09
N ARG A 128 -25.22 -18.01 -13.16
CA ARG A 128 -24.39 -16.87 -12.74
C ARG A 128 -23.14 -17.31 -11.98
N ARG A 129 -23.25 -18.33 -11.12
CA ARG A 129 -22.10 -18.94 -10.44
C ARG A 129 -21.11 -19.54 -11.43
N ASP A 130 -21.59 -20.31 -12.40
CA ASP A 130 -20.76 -20.90 -13.45
C ASP A 130 -20.09 -19.82 -14.30
N ALA A 131 -20.82 -18.75 -14.67
CA ALA A 131 -20.25 -17.61 -15.39
C ALA A 131 -19.15 -16.88 -14.60
N LEU A 132 -19.36 -16.64 -13.29
CA LEU A 132 -18.33 -16.02 -12.45
C LEU A 132 -17.10 -16.92 -12.31
N ALA A 133 -17.29 -18.23 -12.16
CA ALA A 133 -16.20 -19.19 -12.09
C ALA A 133 -15.36 -19.21 -13.39
N GLU A 134 -16.00 -19.12 -14.55
CA GLU A 134 -15.29 -18.98 -15.84
C GLU A 134 -14.51 -17.67 -15.93
N LEU A 135 -15.09 -16.55 -15.49
CA LEU A 135 -14.35 -15.28 -15.43
C LEU A 135 -13.12 -15.40 -14.54
N LEU A 136 -13.26 -15.93 -13.32
CA LEU A 136 -12.13 -16.11 -12.39
C LEU A 136 -11.07 -17.08 -12.92
N ARG A 137 -11.45 -18.09 -13.71
CA ARG A 137 -10.51 -19.01 -14.37
C ARG A 137 -9.55 -18.30 -15.33
N THR A 138 -9.97 -17.16 -15.91
CA THR A 138 -9.07 -16.33 -16.73
C THR A 138 -7.91 -15.73 -15.94
N LEU A 139 -8.00 -15.65 -14.60
CA LEU A 139 -6.87 -15.25 -13.75
C LEU A 139 -5.77 -16.31 -13.68
N LEU A 140 -6.06 -17.57 -14.03
CA LEU A 140 -5.09 -18.67 -14.07
C LEU A 140 -4.55 -18.89 -15.48
N GLU A 141 -5.43 -18.85 -16.48
CA GLU A 141 -5.12 -19.28 -17.85
C GLU A 141 -5.03 -18.12 -18.86
N GLY A 142 -5.44 -16.91 -18.49
CA GLY A 142 -5.40 -15.75 -19.37
C GLY A 142 -4.00 -15.18 -19.56
N GLU A 143 -3.89 -14.14 -20.39
CA GLU A 143 -2.62 -13.46 -20.69
C GLU A 143 -1.89 -12.99 -19.41
N GLN A 144 -2.65 -12.54 -18.42
CA GLN A 144 -2.15 -12.08 -17.13
C GLN A 144 -2.06 -13.19 -16.08
N GLY A 145 -2.22 -14.46 -16.46
CA GLY A 145 -2.21 -15.60 -15.53
C GLY A 145 -0.91 -15.73 -14.76
N HIS A 146 0.21 -15.35 -15.38
CA HIS A 146 1.52 -15.31 -14.74
C HIS A 146 1.57 -14.36 -13.53
N LEU A 147 0.78 -13.28 -13.51
CA LEU A 147 0.70 -12.36 -12.37
C LEU A 147 0.16 -13.05 -11.11
N TYR A 148 -0.71 -14.05 -11.26
CA TYR A 148 -1.35 -14.74 -10.15
C TYR A 148 -0.68 -16.08 -9.81
N THR A 149 -0.01 -16.70 -10.78
CA THR A 149 0.56 -18.05 -10.64
C THR A 149 2.06 -18.06 -10.38
N GLN A 150 2.79 -17.00 -10.72
CA GLN A 150 4.24 -16.95 -10.57
C GLN A 150 4.67 -16.05 -9.41
N GLY A 151 5.71 -16.48 -8.70
CA GLY A 151 6.24 -15.76 -7.55
C GLY A 151 5.52 -16.08 -6.25
N ARG A 152 6.13 -15.66 -5.15
CA ARG A 152 5.60 -15.87 -3.81
C ARG A 152 4.44 -14.92 -3.55
N ARG A 153 3.37 -15.38 -2.91
CA ARG A 153 2.32 -14.50 -2.38
C ARG A 153 2.95 -13.54 -1.38
N LEU A 154 2.64 -12.25 -1.48
CA LEU A 154 3.08 -11.27 -0.49
C LEU A 154 2.46 -11.56 0.88
N SER A 155 3.30 -11.57 1.92
CA SER A 155 2.92 -11.75 3.33
C SER A 155 3.67 -10.72 4.16
N VAL A 156 2.97 -9.78 4.79
CA VAL A 156 3.55 -8.74 5.63
C VAL A 156 4.32 -9.35 6.80
N SER A 157 3.86 -10.50 7.32
CA SER A 157 4.62 -11.29 8.30
C SER A 157 6.04 -11.59 7.84
N ASP A 158 6.18 -12.00 6.58
CA ASP A 158 7.48 -12.39 6.01
C ASP A 158 8.31 -11.15 5.65
N LEU A 159 7.63 -10.05 5.28
CA LEU A 159 8.29 -8.80 4.89
C LEU A 159 8.92 -8.07 6.07
N VAL A 160 8.34 -8.15 7.27
CA VAL A 160 8.89 -7.49 8.47
C VAL A 160 10.06 -8.26 9.07
N GLU A 161 10.21 -9.55 8.74
CA GLU A 161 11.31 -10.38 9.21
C GLU A 161 12.57 -10.16 8.37
N PRO A 162 13.72 -9.84 9.00
CA PRO A 162 14.98 -9.72 8.29
C PRO A 162 15.52 -11.07 7.86
N THR A 163 16.12 -11.11 6.68
CA THR A 163 16.70 -12.32 6.12
C THR A 163 18.11 -12.52 6.71
N PRO A 164 18.99 -11.50 6.70
CA PRO A 164 20.16 -11.47 7.57
C PRO A 164 19.79 -10.94 8.96
N SER A 165 20.13 -11.69 10.00
CA SER A 165 19.94 -11.26 11.39
C SER A 165 20.59 -9.89 11.65
N GLY A 166 19.88 -9.04 12.39
CA GLY A 166 20.35 -7.69 12.79
C GLY A 166 20.14 -6.58 11.76
N LYS A 167 19.67 -6.90 10.54
CA LYS A 167 19.24 -5.87 9.57
C LYS A 167 17.76 -5.52 9.73
N VAL A 168 17.38 -4.37 9.16
CA VAL A 168 15.99 -3.89 9.07
C VAL A 168 15.55 -4.00 7.60
N PRO A 169 14.49 -4.76 7.28
CA PRO A 169 13.96 -4.86 5.93
C PRO A 169 13.43 -3.53 5.41
N VAL A 170 13.80 -3.20 4.18
CA VAL A 170 13.25 -2.08 3.41
C VAL A 170 12.67 -2.65 2.13
N ASN A 171 11.40 -3.01 2.19
CA ASN A 171 10.68 -3.62 1.08
C ASN A 171 10.16 -2.54 0.14
N VAL A 172 10.63 -2.53 -1.11
CA VAL A 172 10.18 -1.62 -2.16
C VAL A 172 9.38 -2.40 -3.18
N LEU A 173 8.11 -2.03 -3.36
CA LEU A 173 7.23 -2.62 -4.38
C LEU A 173 7.47 -1.92 -5.72
N TRP A 174 8.23 -2.57 -6.61
CA TRP A 174 8.46 -2.07 -7.96
C TRP A 174 7.33 -2.56 -8.88
N MET A 175 6.39 -1.66 -9.18
CA MET A 175 5.13 -2.00 -9.86
C MET A 175 5.06 -1.80 -11.38
N PRO A 176 6.07 -1.25 -12.12
CA PRO A 176 5.97 -1.15 -13.59
C PRO A 176 5.67 -2.48 -14.30
N GLY A 177 6.12 -3.61 -13.76
CA GLY A 177 5.82 -4.96 -14.30
C GLY A 177 4.32 -5.32 -14.33
N LEU A 178 3.45 -4.55 -13.66
CA LEU A 178 2.01 -4.78 -13.64
C LEU A 178 1.24 -4.15 -14.80
N GLY A 179 1.93 -3.41 -15.68
CA GLY A 179 1.31 -2.75 -16.81
C GLY A 179 0.49 -1.53 -16.39
N ASP A 180 -0.81 -1.71 -16.17
CA ASP A 180 -1.75 -0.61 -16.00
C ASP A 180 -1.98 -0.18 -14.55
N ALA A 181 -2.38 1.08 -14.35
CA ALA A 181 -2.60 1.67 -13.03
C ALA A 181 -3.71 0.97 -12.23
N ARG A 182 -4.75 0.41 -12.87
CA ARG A 182 -5.81 -0.31 -12.14
C ARG A 182 -5.23 -1.58 -11.52
N THR A 183 -4.39 -2.30 -12.26
CA THR A 183 -3.70 -3.50 -11.76
C THR A 183 -2.74 -3.17 -10.63
N GLN A 184 -1.99 -2.06 -10.74
CA GLN A 184 -1.14 -1.55 -9.64
C GLN A 184 -1.96 -1.20 -8.40
N HIS A 185 -3.08 -0.48 -8.55
CA HIS A 185 -3.94 -0.12 -7.41
C HIS A 185 -4.54 -1.35 -6.72
N ARG A 186 -4.97 -2.38 -7.47
CA ARG A 186 -5.45 -3.64 -6.87
C ARG A 186 -4.37 -4.36 -6.09
N PHE A 187 -3.14 -4.37 -6.60
CA PHE A 187 -2.02 -4.95 -5.87
C PHE A 187 -1.75 -4.20 -4.56
N VAL A 188 -1.71 -2.87 -4.59
CA VAL A 188 -1.56 -2.06 -3.35
C VAL A 188 -2.71 -2.29 -2.37
N ALA A 189 -3.96 -2.36 -2.84
CA ALA A 189 -5.10 -2.66 -1.97
C ALA A 189 -4.98 -4.05 -1.30
N THR A 190 -4.45 -5.03 -2.02
CA THR A 190 -4.14 -6.37 -1.47
C THR A 190 -3.07 -6.27 -0.37
N VAL A 191 -2.00 -5.51 -0.60
CA VAL A 191 -0.96 -5.27 0.41
C VAL A 191 -1.52 -4.56 1.63
N LEU A 192 -2.35 -3.53 1.45
CA LEU A 192 -3.00 -2.82 2.56
C LEU A 192 -3.94 -3.73 3.36
N SER A 193 -4.63 -4.66 2.69
CA SER A 193 -5.45 -5.67 3.35
C SER A 193 -4.61 -6.58 4.24
N ASP A 194 -3.46 -7.05 3.74
CA ASP A 194 -2.55 -7.91 4.49
C ASP A 194 -1.86 -7.16 5.64
N VAL A 195 -1.57 -5.86 5.47
CA VAL A 195 -1.11 -4.98 6.54
C VAL A 195 -2.15 -4.90 7.65
N CYS A 196 -3.42 -4.62 7.34
CA CYS A 196 -4.48 -4.54 8.35
C CYS A 196 -4.65 -5.87 9.09
N ALA A 197 -4.62 -6.98 8.38
CA ALA A 197 -4.69 -8.31 8.98
C ALA A 197 -3.50 -8.62 9.89
N TRP A 198 -2.29 -8.28 9.46
CA TRP A 198 -1.08 -8.44 10.26
C TRP A 198 -1.08 -7.54 11.49
N MET A 199 -1.54 -6.30 11.33
CA MET A 199 -1.65 -5.27 12.38
C MET A 199 -2.57 -5.71 13.51
N SER A 200 -3.75 -6.25 13.20
CA SER A 200 -4.72 -6.72 14.21
C SER A 200 -4.20 -7.86 15.09
N ARG A 201 -3.13 -8.56 14.67
CA ARG A 201 -2.45 -9.59 15.48
C ARG A 201 -1.38 -9.01 16.41
N GLN A 202 -1.04 -7.74 16.27
CA GLN A 202 -0.02 -7.11 17.11
C GLN A 202 -0.62 -6.63 18.43
N GLY A 203 -0.04 -7.02 19.55
CA GLY A 203 -0.45 -6.57 20.89
C GLY A 203 0.41 -5.45 21.48
N SER A 204 1.18 -4.72 20.67
CA SER A 204 2.15 -3.74 21.17
C SER A 204 2.17 -2.49 20.30
N SER A 205 2.28 -1.33 20.94
CA SER A 205 2.44 -0.02 20.32
C SER A 205 3.89 0.32 19.94
N ALA A 206 4.86 -0.53 20.29
CA ALA A 206 6.24 -0.36 19.86
C ALA A 206 6.30 -0.38 18.32
N PRO A 207 7.03 0.53 17.65
CA PRO A 207 7.09 0.56 16.19
C PRO A 207 7.65 -0.76 15.62
N LYS A 208 6.89 -1.38 14.72
CA LYS A 208 7.22 -2.64 14.04
C LYS A 208 7.18 -2.53 12.52
N LEU A 209 6.31 -1.67 11.98
CA LEU A 209 6.13 -1.51 10.54
C LEU A 209 5.87 -0.05 10.19
N LEU A 210 6.57 0.45 9.16
CA LEU A 210 6.26 1.71 8.51
C LEU A 210 5.75 1.42 7.09
N VAL A 211 4.53 1.87 6.80
CA VAL A 211 3.90 1.77 5.49
C VAL A 211 4.06 3.12 4.79
N TYR A 212 4.74 3.13 3.63
CA TYR A 212 4.92 4.32 2.81
C TYR A 212 4.15 4.18 1.50
N LEU A 213 3.31 5.17 1.16
CA LEU A 213 2.69 5.28 -0.17
C LEU A 213 3.04 6.64 -0.78
N ASP A 214 3.64 6.65 -1.97
CA ASP A 214 4.07 7.86 -2.66
C ASP A 214 2.89 8.67 -3.22
N GLU A 215 1.77 8.00 -3.53
CA GLU A 215 0.52 8.61 -3.95
C GLU A 215 -0.69 7.89 -3.34
N ILE A 216 -1.34 8.53 -2.37
CA ILE A 216 -2.50 8.00 -1.66
C ILE A 216 -3.84 8.27 -2.37
N GLY A 217 -3.88 9.21 -3.32
CA GLY A 217 -5.13 9.68 -3.93
C GLY A 217 -6.08 8.59 -4.43
N PRO A 218 -5.60 7.60 -5.23
CA PRO A 218 -6.45 6.49 -5.69
C PRO A 218 -7.10 5.68 -4.58
N PHE A 219 -6.52 5.66 -3.38
CA PHE A 219 -6.98 4.88 -2.23
C PHE A 219 -7.78 5.71 -1.23
N LEU A 220 -7.75 7.03 -1.34
CA LEU A 220 -8.41 7.94 -0.42
C LEU A 220 -9.22 9.02 -1.17
N PRO A 221 -10.14 8.63 -2.07
CA PRO A 221 -10.91 9.59 -2.85
C PRO A 221 -11.86 10.42 -1.96
N PRO A 222 -12.16 11.67 -2.34
CA PRO A 222 -13.01 12.56 -1.55
C PRO A 222 -14.46 12.08 -1.46
N MET A 223 -14.91 11.32 -2.47
CA MET A 223 -16.25 10.74 -2.56
C MET A 223 -16.14 9.25 -2.81
N GLY A 224 -17.15 8.51 -2.35
CA GLY A 224 -17.18 7.05 -2.44
C GLY A 224 -16.51 6.36 -1.26
N GLU A 225 -17.03 5.18 -0.93
CA GLU A 225 -16.50 4.29 0.09
C GLU A 225 -16.02 3.01 -0.61
N SER A 226 -14.71 2.80 -0.65
CA SER A 226 -14.08 1.59 -1.18
C SER A 226 -13.43 0.80 -0.05
N SER A 227 -13.19 -0.49 -0.26
CA SER A 227 -12.45 -1.30 0.71
C SER A 227 -11.04 -0.71 0.96
N ALA A 228 -10.37 -0.23 -0.09
CA ALA A 228 -9.07 0.43 0.01
C ALA A 228 -9.11 1.68 0.91
N LYS A 229 -10.14 2.53 0.79
CA LYS A 229 -10.34 3.69 1.66
C LYS A 229 -10.50 3.28 3.12
N GLN A 230 -11.30 2.25 3.38
CA GLN A 230 -11.51 1.72 4.73
C GLN A 230 -10.22 1.12 5.32
N LEU A 231 -9.41 0.43 4.51
CA LEU A 231 -8.10 -0.11 4.93
C LEU A 231 -7.13 1.02 5.33
N VAL A 232 -7.00 2.06 4.50
CA VAL A 232 -6.17 3.23 4.81
C VAL A 232 -6.64 3.92 6.09
N LEU A 233 -7.95 4.14 6.21
CA LEU A 233 -8.56 4.73 7.42
C LEU A 233 -8.26 3.91 8.67
N ARG A 234 -8.29 2.59 8.57
CA ARG A 234 -7.98 1.71 9.70
C ARG A 234 -6.52 1.85 10.13
N ILE A 235 -5.57 1.84 9.19
CA ILE A 235 -4.14 2.07 9.48
C ILE A 235 -3.94 3.43 10.16
N LEU A 236 -4.61 4.49 9.67
CA LEU A 236 -4.49 5.84 10.24
C LEU A 236 -5.04 5.94 11.68
N ARG A 237 -6.14 5.26 11.98
CA ARG A 237 -6.83 5.36 13.27
C ARG A 237 -6.27 4.42 14.33
N GLU A 238 -5.92 3.20 13.93
CA GLU A 238 -5.58 2.12 14.87
C GLU A 238 -4.09 1.75 14.83
N GLY A 239 -3.35 2.13 13.78
CA GLY A 239 -1.97 1.67 13.56
C GLY A 239 -1.04 1.91 14.74
N GLY A 240 -1.15 3.07 15.40
CA GLY A 240 -0.32 3.41 16.56
C GLY A 240 -0.50 2.46 17.76
N LEU A 241 -1.67 1.84 17.92
CA LEU A 241 -1.93 0.86 18.98
C LEU A 241 -1.21 -0.47 18.73
N HIS A 242 -0.87 -0.73 17.46
CA HIS A 242 -0.36 -2.00 16.95
C HIS A 242 1.07 -1.89 16.39
N GLY A 243 1.74 -0.76 16.62
CA GLY A 243 3.11 -0.55 16.16
C GLY A 243 3.24 -0.31 14.65
N VAL A 244 2.14 0.07 13.98
CA VAL A 244 2.11 0.40 12.55
C VAL A 244 2.05 1.91 12.37
N CYS A 245 2.96 2.44 11.56
CA CYS A 245 2.99 3.85 11.19
C CYS A 245 2.71 4.02 9.69
N GLY A 246 1.72 4.84 9.33
CA GLY A 246 1.44 5.21 7.95
C GLY A 246 2.11 6.54 7.57
N VAL A 247 2.87 6.54 6.49
CA VAL A 247 3.41 7.75 5.83
C VAL A 247 2.82 7.81 4.42
N PHE A 248 1.83 8.66 4.23
CA PHE A 248 1.10 8.77 2.97
C PHE A 248 1.36 10.12 2.32
N CYS A 249 1.74 10.07 1.05
CA CYS A 249 2.06 11.25 0.24
C CYS A 249 0.98 11.46 -0.81
N THR A 250 0.78 12.71 -1.22
CA THR A 250 -0.02 13.04 -2.39
C THR A 250 0.54 14.27 -3.06
N ARG A 251 0.45 14.30 -4.39
CA ARG A 251 0.76 15.51 -5.18
C ARG A 251 -0.49 16.33 -5.48
N ASN A 252 -1.67 15.74 -5.36
CA ASN A 252 -2.94 16.38 -5.70
C ASN A 252 -3.88 16.43 -4.50
N PHE A 253 -3.82 17.53 -3.75
CA PHE A 253 -4.68 17.76 -2.59
C PHE A 253 -6.18 17.77 -2.92
N THR A 254 -6.55 17.99 -4.18
CA THR A 254 -7.96 18.04 -4.60
C THR A 254 -8.60 16.66 -4.75
N GLU A 255 -7.79 15.65 -5.07
CA GLU A 255 -8.21 14.27 -5.32
C GLU A 255 -8.18 13.39 -4.06
N VAL A 256 -7.89 13.97 -2.89
CA VAL A 256 -7.83 13.26 -1.62
C VAL A 256 -8.93 13.74 -0.68
N ASP A 257 -9.50 12.83 0.11
CA ASP A 257 -10.37 13.15 1.24
C ASP A 257 -9.61 13.97 2.30
N TYR A 258 -9.74 15.29 2.19
CA TYR A 258 -9.04 16.22 3.08
C TYR A 258 -9.44 16.07 4.55
N LYS A 259 -10.63 15.54 4.85
CA LYS A 259 -11.06 15.32 6.25
C LYS A 259 -10.22 14.24 6.90
N VAL A 260 -9.80 13.25 6.13
CA VAL A 260 -8.93 12.16 6.60
C VAL A 260 -7.51 12.66 6.77
N LEU A 261 -7.00 13.47 5.83
CA LEU A 261 -5.69 14.11 5.98
C LEU A 261 -5.62 14.99 7.25
N ALA A 262 -6.70 15.71 7.58
CA ALA A 262 -6.77 16.53 8.79
C ALA A 262 -6.71 15.72 10.10
N GLN A 263 -6.97 14.41 10.05
CA GLN A 263 -6.83 13.49 11.20
C GLN A 263 -5.40 12.97 11.37
N ALA A 264 -4.49 13.24 10.43
CA ALA A 264 -3.11 12.79 10.54
C ALA A 264 -2.41 13.49 11.72
N GLY A 265 -1.78 12.69 12.59
CA GLY A 265 -1.05 13.22 13.74
C GLY A 265 0.18 14.05 13.37
N THR A 266 0.66 13.98 12.12
CA THR A 266 1.73 14.85 11.61
C THR A 266 1.48 15.18 10.15
N LEU A 267 1.49 16.47 9.84
CA LEU A 267 1.39 16.99 8.48
C LEU A 267 2.74 17.53 8.04
N VAL A 268 3.21 17.11 6.86
CA VAL A 268 4.44 17.62 6.23
C VAL A 268 4.05 18.25 4.91
N LEU A 269 4.11 19.57 4.84
CA LEU A 269 3.61 20.37 3.72
C LEU A 269 4.78 20.93 2.93
N GLY A 270 4.90 20.52 1.66
CA GLY A 270 5.87 21.07 0.72
C GLY A 270 5.33 22.31 0.01
N ARG A 271 5.95 22.64 -1.14
CA ARG A 271 5.51 23.77 -1.96
C ARG A 271 4.09 23.55 -2.53
N LEU A 272 3.23 24.55 -2.39
CA LEU A 272 1.85 24.54 -2.90
C LEU A 272 1.60 25.77 -3.79
N GLY A 273 1.01 25.56 -4.97
CA GLY A 273 0.77 26.62 -5.94
C GLY A 273 -0.67 27.14 -5.98
N SER A 274 -1.66 26.26 -5.80
CA SER A 274 -3.05 26.62 -6.07
C SER A 274 -3.72 27.34 -4.89
N THR A 275 -4.61 28.30 -5.18
CA THR A 275 -5.40 29.00 -4.17
C THR A 275 -6.31 28.04 -3.39
N LEU A 276 -6.83 27.00 -4.04
CA LEU A 276 -7.69 26.00 -3.41
C LEU A 276 -6.93 25.15 -2.39
N ASP A 277 -5.71 24.70 -2.73
CA ASP A 277 -4.88 23.93 -1.81
C ASP A 277 -4.47 24.77 -0.60
N LYS A 278 -4.14 26.05 -0.82
CA LYS A 278 -3.85 26.99 0.27
C LYS A 278 -5.06 27.15 1.21
N ALA A 279 -6.26 27.29 0.68
CA ALA A 279 -7.47 27.39 1.49
C ALA A 279 -7.73 26.12 2.33
N ARG A 280 -7.44 24.93 1.80
CA ARG A 280 -7.55 23.66 2.54
C ARG A 280 -6.49 23.55 3.63
N VAL A 281 -5.24 23.89 3.31
CA VAL A 281 -4.12 23.85 4.27
C VAL A 281 -4.34 24.79 5.44
N ARG A 282 -4.86 26.00 5.19
CA ARG A 282 -5.23 26.94 6.27
C ARG A 282 -6.21 26.32 7.28
N LYS A 283 -7.13 25.46 6.82
CA LYS A 283 -8.08 24.74 7.70
C LYS A 283 -7.46 23.56 8.46
N MET A 284 -6.33 23.05 7.98
CA MET A 284 -5.59 21.94 8.62
C MET A 284 -4.54 22.42 9.62
N LEU A 285 -4.03 23.64 9.43
CA LEU A 285 -3.09 24.25 10.36
C LEU A 285 -3.83 24.70 11.63
N PRO A 286 -3.17 24.63 12.80
CA PRO A 286 -3.77 25.09 14.04
C PRO A 286 -4.14 26.57 13.94
N SER A 287 -5.35 26.90 14.37
CA SER A 287 -5.90 28.27 14.40
C SER A 287 -5.96 28.72 15.86
N GLY A 288 -4.82 29.13 16.43
CA GLY A 288 -4.71 29.49 17.85
C GLY A 288 -3.27 29.70 18.29
N GLY A 289 -3.05 30.26 19.49
CA GLY A 289 -1.72 30.40 20.08
C GLY A 289 -0.79 31.40 19.37
N GLY A 290 -1.33 32.39 18.66
CA GLY A 290 -0.54 33.40 17.93
C GLY A 290 0.09 32.90 16.62
N PHE A 291 -0.23 31.69 16.17
CA PHE A 291 0.26 31.16 14.91
C PHE A 291 -0.52 31.73 13.71
N ASP A 292 0.18 32.35 12.77
CA ASP A 292 -0.40 32.86 11.52
C ASP A 292 -0.51 31.75 10.47
N ALA A 293 -1.62 31.01 10.50
CA ALA A 293 -1.92 29.97 9.51
C ALA A 293 -2.06 30.52 8.09
N ALA A 294 -2.51 31.77 7.92
CA ALA A 294 -2.67 32.39 6.61
C ALA A 294 -1.31 32.71 5.99
N GLY A 295 -0.43 33.38 6.76
CA GLY A 295 0.94 33.66 6.36
C GLY A 295 1.75 32.39 6.11
N ALA A 296 1.62 31.38 6.98
CA ALA A 296 2.29 30.10 6.79
C ALA A 296 1.86 29.40 5.48
N ALA A 297 0.56 29.43 5.13
CA ALA A 297 0.08 28.90 3.87
C ALA A 297 0.55 29.71 2.65
N GLU A 298 0.71 31.03 2.77
CA GLU A 298 1.29 31.85 1.70
C GLU A 298 2.79 31.59 1.51
N MET A 299 3.54 31.37 2.59
CA MET A 299 4.96 30.99 2.51
C MET A 299 5.18 29.70 1.70
N LEU A 300 4.22 28.76 1.72
CA LEU A 300 4.30 27.52 0.94
C LEU A 300 4.37 27.74 -0.58
N THR A 301 4.03 28.92 -1.09
CA THR A 301 4.18 29.22 -2.53
C THR A 301 5.65 29.40 -2.96
N THR A 302 6.48 29.93 -2.06
CA THR A 302 7.88 30.28 -2.33
C THR A 302 8.86 29.31 -1.66
N THR A 303 8.35 28.30 -0.94
CA THR A 303 9.17 27.26 -0.30
C THR A 303 10.09 26.57 -1.30
N GLY A 304 11.40 26.68 -1.04
CA GLY A 304 12.44 26.04 -1.84
C GLY A 304 12.45 24.51 -1.73
N VAL A 305 13.20 23.86 -2.62
CA VAL A 305 13.34 22.40 -2.64
C VAL A 305 13.87 21.88 -1.30
N GLY A 306 13.24 20.83 -0.78
CA GLY A 306 13.64 20.19 0.48
C GLY A 306 13.24 20.99 1.73
N ARG A 307 12.51 22.10 1.61
CA ARG A 307 11.90 22.77 2.76
C ARG A 307 10.44 22.36 2.89
N PHE A 308 10.02 22.12 4.12
CA PHE A 308 8.67 21.70 4.47
C PHE A 308 8.18 22.46 5.69
N LEU A 309 6.89 22.75 5.75
CA LEU A 309 6.21 23.13 6.99
C LEU A 309 5.69 21.85 7.64
N VAL A 310 6.10 21.58 8.87
CA VAL A 310 5.68 20.41 9.64
C VAL A 310 4.75 20.85 10.75
N SER A 311 3.54 20.29 10.80
CA SER A 311 2.57 20.52 11.86
C SER A 311 2.33 19.23 12.64
N ASN A 312 2.60 19.28 13.94
CA ASN A 312 2.18 18.29 14.94
C ASN A 312 2.01 19.06 16.25
N VAL A 313 0.77 19.42 16.57
CA VAL A 313 0.45 20.30 17.70
C VAL A 313 0.85 19.64 19.03
N ASP A 314 0.58 18.35 19.17
CA ASP A 314 0.85 17.59 20.39
C ASP A 314 2.35 17.49 20.70
N ARG A 315 3.21 17.47 19.66
CA ARG A 315 4.67 17.34 19.83
C ARG A 315 5.42 18.67 19.85
N PHE A 316 4.98 19.66 19.06
CA PHE A 316 5.76 20.88 18.83
C PHE A 316 5.12 22.15 19.39
N GLY A 317 3.84 22.11 19.79
CA GLY A 317 3.04 23.26 20.19
C GLY A 317 2.63 24.18 19.03
N ALA A 318 3.52 24.37 18.05
CA ALA A 318 3.26 25.12 16.82
C ALA A 318 3.98 24.50 15.61
N PRO A 319 3.51 24.73 14.37
CA PRO A 319 4.19 24.26 13.17
C PRO A 319 5.63 24.79 13.04
N ARG A 320 6.53 23.97 12.49
CA ARG A 320 7.97 24.27 12.32
C ARG A 320 8.42 24.07 10.88
N VAL A 321 9.43 24.83 10.46
CA VAL A 321 10.08 24.61 9.17
C VAL A 321 11.13 23.49 9.31
N LEU A 322 11.03 22.48 8.45
CA LEU A 322 11.98 21.39 8.32
C LEU A 322 12.77 21.56 7.03
N GLN A 323 14.10 21.56 7.14
CA GLN A 323 15.01 21.44 6.00
C GLN A 323 15.48 20.00 5.88
N ALA A 324 15.11 19.34 4.79
CA ALA A 324 15.58 18.01 4.47
C ALA A 324 17.09 18.00 4.23
N ARG A 325 17.74 16.96 4.73
CA ARG A 325 19.13 16.63 4.42
C ARG A 325 19.27 16.07 3.01
N MET A 326 20.51 16.01 2.52
CA MET A 326 20.82 15.28 1.29
C MET A 326 20.44 13.78 1.43
N PRO A 327 19.90 13.14 0.37
CA PRO A 327 19.63 11.71 0.34
C PRO A 327 20.88 10.86 0.63
N LEU A 328 20.72 9.70 1.28
CA LEU A 328 21.83 8.74 1.46
C LEU A 328 22.05 7.87 0.21
N THR A 329 21.01 7.74 -0.60
CA THR A 329 20.96 6.85 -1.75
C THR A 329 20.91 7.67 -3.03
N GLN A 330 21.02 7.02 -4.19
CA GLN A 330 20.86 7.72 -5.46
C GLN A 330 19.47 8.34 -5.57
N HIS A 331 19.38 9.45 -6.29
CA HIS A 331 18.13 10.11 -6.61
C HIS A 331 18.14 10.60 -8.06
N GLY A 332 17.49 9.85 -8.93
CA GLY A 332 17.53 9.99 -10.39
C GLY A 332 16.25 9.46 -11.04
N ARG A 333 16.33 9.14 -12.34
CA ARG A 333 15.16 8.66 -13.11
C ARG A 333 14.63 7.32 -12.60
N PRO A 334 13.34 7.00 -12.83
CA PRO A 334 12.81 5.67 -12.56
C PRO A 334 13.65 4.55 -13.19
N TRP A 335 13.84 3.47 -12.44
CA TRP A 335 14.57 2.27 -12.84
C TRP A 335 13.70 1.35 -13.68
N GLY A 336 14.31 0.79 -14.73
CA GLY A 336 13.76 -0.32 -15.49
C GLY A 336 14.19 -1.66 -14.92
N GLU A 337 13.85 -2.74 -15.62
CA GLU A 337 14.17 -4.09 -15.18
C GLU A 337 15.68 -4.34 -15.03
N ASP A 338 16.50 -3.80 -15.92
CA ASP A 338 17.96 -4.01 -15.87
C ASP A 338 18.59 -3.40 -14.62
N GLU A 339 18.16 -2.19 -14.23
CA GLU A 339 18.63 -1.59 -12.99
C GLU A 339 18.13 -2.33 -11.75
N VAL A 340 16.87 -2.78 -11.73
CA VAL A 340 16.33 -3.60 -10.63
C VAL A 340 17.08 -4.92 -10.51
N ARG A 341 17.37 -5.59 -11.65
CA ARG A 341 18.11 -6.85 -11.71
C ARG A 341 19.54 -6.68 -11.20
N LYS A 342 20.22 -5.62 -11.63
CA LYS A 342 21.57 -5.29 -11.18
C LYS A 342 21.66 -5.07 -9.65
N HIS A 343 20.62 -4.51 -9.03
CA HIS A 343 20.61 -4.19 -7.61
C HIS A 343 19.88 -5.23 -6.73
N THR A 344 19.43 -6.34 -7.31
CA THR A 344 18.89 -7.48 -6.57
C THR A 344 19.94 -8.59 -6.52
N THR A 345 20.57 -8.76 -5.37
CA THR A 345 21.68 -9.72 -5.20
C THR A 345 21.22 -11.18 -5.28
N GLU A 346 22.11 -12.08 -5.69
CA GLU A 346 21.87 -13.54 -5.71
C GLU A 346 21.59 -14.11 -4.31
N GLU A 347 22.14 -13.51 -3.26
CA GLU A 347 21.82 -13.88 -1.88
C GLU A 347 20.35 -13.59 -1.55
N LEU A 348 19.85 -12.38 -1.87
CA LEU A 348 18.44 -12.04 -1.66
C LEU A 348 17.53 -12.95 -2.48
N ARG A 349 17.90 -13.29 -3.72
CA ARG A 349 17.12 -14.21 -4.57
C ARG A 349 17.03 -15.61 -3.96
N ARG A 350 18.14 -16.18 -3.52
CA ARG A 350 18.19 -17.52 -2.90
C ARG A 350 17.42 -17.61 -1.59
N ASN A 351 17.39 -16.52 -0.82
CA ASN A 351 16.64 -16.49 0.43
C ASN A 351 15.14 -16.20 0.22
N TRP A 352 14.75 -15.71 -0.95
CA TRP A 352 13.36 -15.41 -1.30
C TRP A 352 12.62 -16.59 -1.94
N SER A 353 13.33 -17.37 -2.75
CA SER A 353 12.87 -18.64 -3.34
C SER A 353 12.56 -19.67 -2.27
#